data_AF-A0A9D4QF69-F1
#
_entry.id   AF-A0A9D4QF69-F1
#
_cell.length_a   1.000
_cell.length_b   1.000
_cell.length_c   1.000
_cell.angle_alpha   90.00
_cell.angle_beta   90.00
_cell.angle_gamma   90.00
#
_symmetry.space_group_name_H-M   'P 1'
#
loop_
_entity.id
_entity.type
_entity.pdbx_description
1 polymer ?
#
loop_
_entity_poly.entity_id
_entity_poly.type
_entity_poly.pdbx_seq_one_letter_code
_entity_poly.pdbx_strand_id
1 'polypeptide(L)'
;MRFVLQRKHLVHTEDKGFREMSANAMKAVMTHERQVLFSLHGRKGKRAFVDLSLCKLVTDVICQKAGVDDMEAKAFIKRWLPGSGDRCGGRKRRFKKAFNVEQP
;
A
#
# COMPACT_ATOMS: atom_id res chain seq x y z
N MET A 1 41.03 -11.70 13.19
CA MET A 1 39.78 -11.35 13.93
C MET A 1 38.69 -11.03 12.92
N ARG A 2 37.63 -11.82 12.84
CA ARG A 2 36.50 -11.59 11.90
C ARG A 2 35.49 -10.65 12.56
N PHE A 3 35.31 -9.47 12.01
CA PHE A 3 34.23 -8.55 12.38
C PHE A 3 32.90 -9.15 11.91
N VAL A 4 32.15 -9.74 12.84
CA VAL A 4 30.74 -10.11 12.63
C VAL A 4 29.90 -8.89 12.96
N LEU A 5 29.89 -7.92 12.04
CA LEU A 5 28.96 -6.78 12.12
C LEU A 5 27.54 -7.27 11.87
N GLN A 6 26.65 -6.92 12.81
CA GLN A 6 25.24 -7.29 12.87
C GLN A 6 24.47 -6.93 11.58
N ARG A 7 24.31 -7.90 10.68
CA ARG A 7 23.48 -7.79 9.46
C ARG A 7 21.97 -7.58 9.71
N LYS A 8 21.51 -7.59 10.97
CA LYS A 8 20.08 -7.61 11.31
C LYS A 8 19.44 -6.21 11.34
N HIS A 9 20.23 -5.14 11.45
CA HIS A 9 19.71 -3.77 11.49
C HIS A 9 19.77 -3.03 10.15
N LEU A 10 20.69 -3.37 9.23
CA LEU A 10 20.75 -2.71 7.92
C LEU A 10 19.55 -3.04 7.03
N VAL A 11 19.09 -4.29 7.02
CA VAL A 11 17.97 -4.73 6.17
C VAL A 11 16.65 -4.04 6.55
N HIS A 12 16.48 -3.66 7.83
CA HIS A 12 15.24 -3.05 8.30
C HIS A 12 15.08 -1.59 7.87
N THR A 13 16.19 -0.88 7.68
CA THR A 13 16.21 0.56 7.38
C THR A 13 15.90 0.82 5.90
N GLU A 14 16.49 0.03 5.00
CA GLU A 14 16.21 0.08 3.55
C GLU A 14 14.75 -0.30 3.25
N ASP A 15 14.23 -1.32 3.93
CA ASP A 15 12.86 -1.82 3.75
C ASP A 15 11.81 -0.82 4.30
N LYS A 16 12.15 -0.05 5.35
CA LYS A 16 11.31 1.04 5.86
C LYS A 16 11.27 2.23 4.89
N GLY A 17 12.42 2.63 4.34
CA GLY A 17 12.51 3.69 3.34
C GLY A 17 11.72 3.39 2.07
N PHE A 18 11.85 2.15 1.55
CA PHE A 18 11.06 1.67 0.42
C PHE A 18 9.55 1.77 0.66
N ARG A 19 9.08 1.27 1.81
CA ARG A 19 7.65 1.27 2.15
C ARG A 19 7.09 2.67 2.29
N GLU A 20 7.83 3.57 2.94
CA GLU A 20 7.40 4.95 3.16
C GLU A 20 7.35 5.74 1.85
N MET A 21 8.40 5.66 1.04
CA MET A 21 8.46 6.30 -0.28
C MET A 21 7.32 5.79 -1.19
N SER A 22 7.17 4.46 -1.30
CA SER A 22 6.14 3.86 -2.15
C SER A 22 4.72 4.20 -1.66
N ALA A 23 4.53 4.29 -0.33
CA ALA A 23 3.26 4.75 0.23
C ALA A 23 2.99 6.24 -0.08
N ASN A 24 4.01 7.08 -0.08
CA ASN A 24 3.88 8.51 -0.41
C ASN A 24 3.57 8.70 -1.90
N ALA A 25 4.21 7.95 -2.80
CA ALA A 25 3.86 7.92 -4.22
C ALA A 25 2.39 7.54 -4.43
N MET A 26 1.92 6.47 -3.77
CA MET A 26 0.52 6.05 -3.82
C MET A 26 -0.46 7.10 -3.24
N LYS A 27 -0.09 7.82 -2.17
CA LYS A 27 -0.92 8.89 -1.61
C LYS A 27 -1.00 10.11 -2.55
N ALA A 28 0.07 10.42 -3.28
CA ALA A 28 0.10 11.54 -4.21
C ALA A 28 -0.84 11.33 -5.40
N VAL A 29 -0.95 10.09 -5.90
CA VAL A 29 -1.82 9.78 -7.04
C VAL A 29 -3.25 9.40 -6.67
N MET A 30 -3.48 8.94 -5.43
CA MET A 30 -4.79 8.45 -5.01
C MET A 30 -5.24 9.10 -3.70
N THR A 31 -6.33 9.84 -3.79
CA THR A 31 -7.11 10.24 -2.61
C THR A 31 -7.65 9.00 -1.88
N HIS A 32 -7.88 9.13 -0.58
CA HIS A 32 -8.38 8.02 0.24
C HIS A 32 -9.69 7.42 -0.31
N GLU A 33 -10.63 8.28 -0.72
CA GLU A 33 -11.91 7.88 -1.32
C GLU A 33 -11.72 7.01 -2.56
N ARG A 34 -10.69 7.27 -3.36
CA ARG A 34 -10.36 6.44 -4.52
C ARG A 34 -9.70 5.13 -4.10
N GLN A 35 -8.80 5.14 -3.11
CA GLN A 35 -8.10 3.92 -2.66
C GLN A 35 -9.05 2.81 -2.19
N VAL A 36 -10.23 3.13 -1.67
CA VAL A 36 -11.19 2.11 -1.25
C VAL A 36 -11.90 1.43 -2.41
N LEU A 37 -12.02 2.10 -3.56
CA LEU A 37 -12.69 1.63 -4.78
C LEU A 37 -11.83 0.71 -5.64
N PHE A 38 -10.51 0.75 -5.46
CA PHE A 38 -9.56 0.00 -6.27
C PHE A 38 -8.90 -1.16 -5.52
N SER A 39 -8.54 -2.18 -6.28
CA SER A 39 -7.51 -3.16 -5.92
C SER A 39 -6.63 -3.39 -7.13
N LEU A 40 -5.44 -3.96 -6.97
CA LEU A 40 -4.52 -4.10 -8.11
C LEU A 40 -5.18 -4.80 -9.31
N HIS A 41 -5.90 -5.90 -9.08
CA HIS A 41 -6.53 -6.74 -10.12
C HIS A 41 -8.07 -6.79 -10.05
N GLY A 42 -8.73 -5.83 -9.39
CA GLY A 42 -10.19 -5.77 -9.37
C GLY A 42 -10.90 -6.85 -8.54
N ARG A 43 -10.34 -7.26 -7.40
CA ARG A 43 -10.93 -8.27 -6.50
C ARG A 43 -12.01 -7.67 -5.59
N LYS A 44 -12.97 -8.51 -5.18
CA LYS A 44 -14.04 -8.20 -4.21
C LYS A 44 -14.94 -7.02 -4.65
N GLY A 45 -15.32 -7.00 -5.93
CA GLY A 45 -16.18 -5.94 -6.50
C GLY A 45 -15.49 -4.59 -6.66
N LYS A 46 -14.17 -4.53 -6.48
CA LYS A 46 -13.37 -3.31 -6.70
C LYS A 46 -12.93 -3.22 -8.15
N ARG A 47 -12.63 -1.99 -8.60
CA ARG A 47 -12.05 -1.75 -9.91
C ARG A 47 -10.57 -2.18 -9.94
N ALA A 48 -10.11 -2.66 -11.08
CA ALA A 48 -8.71 -3.00 -11.29
C ALA A 48 -7.87 -1.73 -11.47
N PHE A 49 -6.84 -1.59 -10.64
CA PHE A 49 -5.92 -0.46 -10.73
C PHE A 49 -4.94 -0.63 -11.88
N VAL A 50 -4.53 -1.88 -12.16
CA VAL A 50 -3.58 -2.21 -13.23
C VAL A 50 -4.03 -1.73 -14.62
N ASP A 51 -5.34 -1.60 -14.83
CA ASP A 51 -5.92 -1.13 -16.09
C ASP A 51 -5.81 0.39 -16.28
N LEU A 52 -5.43 1.13 -15.24
CA LEU A 52 -5.25 2.58 -15.30
C LEU A 52 -3.80 2.93 -15.67
N SER A 53 -3.63 3.92 -16.56
CA SER A 53 -2.32 4.53 -16.84
C SER A 53 -1.61 5.02 -15.58
N LEU A 54 -2.37 5.40 -14.56
CA LEU A 54 -1.88 5.80 -13.25
C LEU A 54 -1.12 4.67 -12.53
N CYS A 55 -1.50 3.40 -12.73
CA CYS A 55 -0.77 2.28 -12.16
C CYS A 55 0.62 2.15 -12.80
N LYS A 56 0.71 2.33 -14.12
CA LYS A 56 2.00 2.34 -14.82
C LYS A 56 2.89 3.46 -14.29
N LEU A 57 2.37 4.69 -14.24
CA LEU A 57 3.11 5.86 -13.76
C LEU A 57 3.65 5.68 -12.33
N VAL A 58 2.83 5.16 -11.41
CA VAL A 58 3.27 4.92 -10.03
C VAL A 58 4.30 3.80 -9.95
N THR A 59 4.12 2.74 -10.73
CA THR A 59 5.05 1.62 -10.76
C THR A 59 6.41 2.09 -11.28
N ASP A 60 6.44 2.88 -12.35
CA ASP A 60 7.66 3.47 -12.91
C ASP A 60 8.37 4.37 -11.87
N VAL A 61 7.62 5.22 -11.16
CA VAL A 61 8.18 6.07 -10.10
C VAL A 61 8.78 5.24 -8.97
N ILE A 62 8.09 4.19 -8.53
CA ILE A 62 8.59 3.30 -7.47
C ILE A 62 9.85 2.58 -7.93
N CYS A 63 9.86 2.02 -9.13
CA CYS A 63 11.02 1.32 -9.70
C CYS A 63 12.24 2.26 -9.78
N GLN A 64 12.05 3.47 -10.32
CA GLN A 64 13.14 4.44 -10.46
C GLN A 64 13.68 4.95 -9.12
N LYS A 65 12.81 5.18 -8.14
CA LYS A 65 13.21 5.80 -6.86
C LYS A 65 13.70 4.79 -5.84
N ALA A 66 13.21 3.55 -5.87
CA ALA A 66 13.65 2.50 -4.96
C ALA A 66 14.66 1.53 -5.57
N GLY A 67 14.89 1.57 -6.88
CA GLY A 67 15.77 0.61 -7.56
C GLY A 67 15.21 -0.82 -7.52
N VAL A 68 13.89 -0.96 -7.49
CA VAL A 68 13.19 -2.26 -7.46
C VAL A 68 12.64 -2.62 -8.83
N ASP A 69 12.31 -3.89 -9.02
CA ASP A 69 11.67 -4.34 -10.24
C ASP A 69 10.14 -4.04 -10.25
N ASP A 70 9.54 -4.15 -11.44
CA ASP A 70 8.10 -3.95 -11.65
C ASP A 70 7.26 -4.94 -10.82
N MET A 71 7.77 -6.16 -10.60
CA MET A 71 7.08 -7.21 -9.86
C MET A 71 6.95 -6.87 -8.37
N GLU A 72 8.03 -6.40 -7.75
CA GLU A 72 8.14 -5.96 -6.36
C GLU A 72 7.31 -4.70 -6.13
N ALA A 73 7.38 -3.74 -7.04
CA ALA A 73 6.55 -2.54 -7.01
C ALA A 73 5.05 -2.90 -7.07
N LYS A 74 4.64 -3.77 -8.00
CA LYS A 74 3.25 -4.26 -8.07
C LYS A 74 2.87 -5.10 -6.84
N ALA A 75 3.78 -5.90 -6.30
CA ALA A 75 3.55 -6.66 -5.07
C ALA A 75 3.36 -5.74 -3.86
N PHE A 76 4.07 -4.62 -3.79
CA PHE A 76 3.83 -3.57 -2.81
C PHE A 76 2.43 -2.97 -2.99
N ILE A 77 2.08 -2.52 -4.20
CA ILE A 77 0.77 -1.91 -4.50
C ILE A 77 -0.39 -2.88 -4.17
N LYS A 78 -0.24 -4.17 -4.51
CA LYS A 78 -1.19 -5.24 -4.21
C LYS A 78 -1.46 -5.38 -2.70
N ARG A 79 -0.42 -5.26 -1.88
CA ARG A 79 -0.52 -5.31 -0.40
C ARG A 79 -1.04 -4.01 0.17
N TRP A 80 -0.65 -2.88 -0.43
CA TRP A 80 -0.94 -1.55 0.08
C TRP A 80 -2.40 -1.14 -0.17
N LEU A 81 -2.96 -1.38 -1.35
CA LEU A 81 -4.33 -0.96 -1.69
C LEU A 81 -5.41 -1.52 -0.76
N PRO A 82 -5.43 -2.82 -0.42
CA PRO A 82 -6.41 -3.37 0.54
C PRO A 82 -6.35 -2.73 1.92
N GLY A 83 -5.17 -2.28 2.35
CA GLY A 83 -4.98 -1.59 3.64
C GLY A 83 -5.63 -0.20 3.73
N SER A 84 -6.16 0.35 2.63
CA SER A 84 -6.80 1.68 2.60
C SER A 84 -8.01 1.79 3.53
N GLY A 85 -8.74 0.69 3.71
CA GLY A 85 -9.87 0.64 4.64
C GLY A 85 -9.46 0.87 6.09
N ASP A 86 -8.30 0.35 6.50
CA ASP A 86 -7.83 0.45 7.89
C ASP A 86 -7.04 1.74 8.14
N ARG A 87 -6.30 2.26 7.15
CA ARG A 87 -5.51 3.49 7.25
C ARG A 87 -6.30 4.73 7.68
N CYS A 88 -7.58 4.82 7.35
CA CYS A 88 -8.44 5.96 7.75
C CYS A 88 -9.56 5.54 8.70
N GLY A 89 -9.29 4.60 9.60
CA GLY A 89 -10.21 4.25 10.68
C GLY A 89 -11.45 3.49 10.23
N GLY A 90 -11.42 2.81 9.07
CA GLY A 90 -12.54 1.94 8.66
C GLY A 90 -12.78 0.79 9.63
N ARG A 91 -11.77 0.36 10.41
CA ARG A 91 -11.98 -0.54 11.55
C ARG A 91 -12.84 0.11 12.63
N LYS A 92 -12.54 1.36 13.02
CA LYS A 92 -13.36 2.13 13.97
C LYS A 92 -14.77 2.38 13.46
N ARG A 93 -14.95 2.67 12.16
CA ARG A 93 -16.29 2.82 11.53
C ARG A 93 -17.07 1.51 11.52
N ARG A 94 -16.43 0.39 11.16
CA ARG A 94 -17.06 -0.95 11.19
C ARG A 94 -17.43 -1.36 12.60
N PHE A 95 -16.57 -1.08 13.56
CA PHE A 95 -16.85 -1.30 14.98
C PHE A 95 -18.05 -0.45 15.42
N LYS A 96 -18.03 0.88 15.21
CA LYS A 96 -19.20 1.73 15.51
C LYS A 96 -20.48 1.25 14.84
N LYS A 97 -20.43 0.81 13.58
CA LYS A 97 -21.61 0.29 12.88
C LYS A 97 -22.11 -1.04 13.46
N ALA A 98 -21.21 -1.92 13.90
CA ALA A 98 -21.61 -3.16 14.56
C ALA A 98 -22.24 -2.95 15.95
N PHE A 99 -21.84 -1.88 16.66
CA PHE A 99 -22.36 -1.54 17.99
C PHE A 99 -23.54 -0.55 17.99
N ASN A 100 -23.80 0.16 16.88
CA ASN A 100 -24.97 1.05 16.73
C ASN A 100 -26.19 0.39 16.07
N VAL A 101 -26.14 -0.92 15.79
CA VAL A 101 -27.31 -1.70 15.32
C VAL A 101 -27.86 -2.46 16.51
N GLU A 102 -28.37 -1.74 17.50
CA GLU A 102 -29.20 -2.28 18.59
C GLU A 102 -29.72 -1.11 19.46
N GLN A 103 -30.61 -0.29 18.90
CA GLN A 103 -31.71 0.27 19.69
C GLN A 103 -32.95 0.33 18.76
N PRO A 104 -34.02 -0.44 19.07
CA PRO A 104 -35.28 -0.37 18.33
C PRO A 104 -35.97 0.99 18.48
#